data_AF-A0A2G9MYT9-F1
#
_entry.id   AF-A0A2G9MYT9-F1
#
_cell.length_a   1.000
_cell.length_b   1.000
_cell.length_c   1.000
_cell.angle_alpha   90.00
_cell.angle_beta   90.00
_cell.angle_gamma   90.00
#
_symmetry.space_group_name_H-M   'P 1'
#
loop_
_entity.id
_entity.type
_entity.pdbx_description
1 polymer ?
#
loop_
_entity_poly.entity_id
_entity_poly.type
_entity_poly.pdbx_seq_one_letter_code
_entity_poly.pdbx_strand_id
1 'polypeptide(L)'
;METLLQRIRRLSGDEYSQVRKAVVAYSGGVDSTATALLLGELGIEVITVSLDLGQGISQAKRNAPLVSKKNFFFDAKEQLLEYAKKAVWANSMFKGHPNGEGLSRPLIALYLVQAAEKEGAQAVVHGSSGVGNDQFRMDNAIRVLAPQLHIIAPVRDWNLSREDSVSYLQKRKVKIKIEGKKPFSVDENFWCRTIRYGALSEDDFGVPQEAYAWT
;
A
#
# COMPACT_ATOMS: atom_id res chain seq x y z
N MET A 1 1.25 -27.83 11.45
CA MET A 1 1.61 -26.47 11.01
C MET A 1 0.40 -25.56 11.17
N GLU A 2 0.57 -24.39 11.77
CA GLU A 2 -0.45 -23.33 11.84
C GLU A 2 -0.75 -22.82 10.41
N THR A 3 -2.03 -22.62 10.07
CA THR A 3 -2.43 -22.00 8.79
C THR A 3 -2.22 -20.48 8.83
N LEU A 4 -2.10 -19.85 7.66
CA LEU A 4 -1.96 -18.38 7.57
C LEU A 4 -3.11 -17.65 8.28
N LEU A 5 -4.35 -18.12 8.12
CA LEU A 5 -5.52 -17.52 8.76
C LEU A 5 -5.52 -17.69 10.29
N GLN A 6 -5.07 -18.84 10.80
CA GLN A 6 -4.90 -19.06 12.24
C GLN A 6 -3.84 -18.10 12.81
N ARG A 7 -2.72 -17.91 12.11
CA ARG A 7 -1.67 -16.95 12.48
C ARG A 7 -2.20 -15.53 12.54
N ILE A 8 -2.95 -15.10 11.52
CA ILE A 8 -3.55 -13.77 11.46
C ILE A 8 -4.52 -13.56 12.64
N ARG A 9 -5.41 -14.51 12.92
CA ARG A 9 -6.35 -14.41 14.05
C ARG A 9 -5.63 -14.31 15.38
N ARG A 10 -4.59 -15.11 15.59
CA ARG A 10 -3.78 -15.07 16.80
C ARG A 10 -3.05 -13.73 16.98
N LEU A 11 -2.49 -13.17 15.91
CA LEU A 11 -1.78 -11.88 15.96
C LEU A 11 -2.72 -10.69 16.11
N SER A 12 -3.89 -10.74 15.47
CA SER A 12 -4.89 -9.67 15.52
C SER A 12 -5.64 -9.62 16.85
N GLY A 13 -5.72 -10.76 17.57
CA GLY A 13 -6.54 -10.87 18.78
C GLY A 13 -7.96 -10.37 18.56
N ASP A 14 -8.43 -9.51 19.45
CA ASP A 14 -9.74 -8.86 19.37
C ASP A 14 -9.69 -7.43 18.76
N GLU A 15 -8.51 -6.97 18.31
CA GLU A 15 -8.28 -5.59 17.86
C GLU A 15 -9.23 -5.18 16.72
N TYR A 16 -9.55 -6.13 15.84
CA TYR A 16 -10.42 -5.90 14.67
C TYR A 16 -11.81 -6.53 14.83
N SER A 17 -12.19 -6.97 16.03
CA SER A 17 -13.48 -7.63 16.29
C SER A 17 -14.70 -6.77 15.93
N GLN A 18 -14.55 -5.44 15.96
CA GLN A 18 -15.60 -4.46 15.60
C GLN A 18 -15.52 -4.00 14.14
N VAL A 19 -14.50 -4.43 13.39
CA VAL A 19 -14.32 -4.03 11.99
C VAL A 19 -15.17 -4.94 11.11
N ARG A 20 -16.28 -4.40 10.58
CA ARG A 20 -17.14 -5.11 9.62
C ARG A 20 -16.85 -4.72 8.18
N LYS A 21 -16.31 -3.52 7.97
CA LYS A 21 -15.99 -2.97 6.66
C LYS A 21 -14.67 -2.21 6.71
N ALA A 22 -13.83 -2.41 5.71
CA ALA A 22 -12.51 -1.79 5.60
C ALA A 22 -12.24 -1.24 4.19
N VAL A 23 -11.55 -0.10 4.14
CA VAL A 23 -11.06 0.51 2.89
C VAL A 23 -9.59 0.17 2.71
N VAL A 24 -9.24 -0.47 1.59
CA VAL A 24 -7.89 -0.96 1.31
C VAL A 24 -7.21 -0.08 0.26
N ALA A 25 -6.03 0.44 0.60
CA ALA A 25 -5.12 1.05 -0.36
C ALA A 25 -4.63 -0.02 -1.33
N TYR A 26 -5.09 0.05 -2.57
CA TYR A 26 -4.98 -1.07 -3.51
C TYR A 26 -4.16 -0.70 -4.75
N SER A 27 -3.05 -1.40 -4.94
CA SER A 27 -2.15 -1.23 -6.09
C SER A 27 -2.37 -2.25 -7.21
N GLY A 28 -3.17 -3.30 -6.98
CA GLY A 28 -3.33 -4.41 -7.92
C GLY A 28 -2.21 -5.46 -7.88
N GLY A 29 -1.19 -5.25 -7.04
CA GLY A 29 -0.09 -6.19 -6.85
C GLY A 29 -0.46 -7.43 -6.03
N VAL A 30 0.51 -8.33 -5.89
CA VAL A 30 0.40 -9.58 -5.12
C VAL A 30 -0.06 -9.31 -3.68
N ASP A 31 0.67 -8.44 -2.97
CA ASP A 31 0.49 -8.26 -1.53
C ASP A 31 -0.84 -7.54 -1.18
N SER A 32 -1.21 -6.53 -1.97
CA SER A 32 -2.51 -5.84 -1.81
C SER A 32 -3.70 -6.71 -2.21
N THR A 33 -3.54 -7.61 -3.19
CA THR A 33 -4.56 -8.61 -3.56
C THR A 33 -4.73 -9.68 -2.49
N ALA A 34 -3.63 -10.21 -1.96
CA ALA A 34 -3.66 -11.18 -0.86
C ALA A 34 -4.32 -10.56 0.39
N THR A 35 -3.93 -9.35 0.74
CA THR A 35 -4.52 -8.57 1.84
C THR A 35 -6.04 -8.45 1.73
N ALA A 36 -6.55 -7.98 0.58
CA ALA A 36 -7.98 -7.80 0.38
C ALA A 36 -8.76 -9.11 0.51
N LEU A 37 -8.24 -10.21 -0.04
CA LEU A 37 -8.89 -11.52 0.07
C LEU A 37 -8.84 -12.09 1.49
N LEU A 38 -7.73 -11.90 2.21
CA LEU A 38 -7.58 -12.34 3.61
C LEU A 38 -8.56 -11.59 4.53
N LEU A 39 -8.75 -10.29 4.33
CA LEU A 39 -9.79 -9.52 5.03
C LEU A 39 -11.19 -10.09 4.77
N GLY A 40 -11.49 -10.46 3.53
CA GLY A 40 -12.75 -11.14 3.18
C GLY A 40 -12.93 -12.48 3.90
N GLU A 41 -11.87 -13.28 4.08
CA GLU A 41 -11.90 -14.52 4.88
C GLU A 41 -12.12 -14.28 6.39
N LEU A 42 -11.75 -13.09 6.87
CA LEU A 42 -12.02 -12.66 8.23
C LEU A 42 -13.47 -12.14 8.39
N GLY A 43 -14.28 -12.15 7.32
CA GLY A 43 -15.65 -11.65 7.34
C GLY A 43 -15.76 -10.13 7.21
N ILE A 44 -14.68 -9.45 6.82
CA ILE A 44 -14.63 -8.01 6.64
C ILE A 44 -15.02 -7.67 5.21
N GLU A 45 -16.03 -6.82 5.03
CA GLU A 45 -16.37 -6.25 3.73
C GLU A 45 -15.25 -5.33 3.25
N VAL A 46 -14.69 -5.63 2.08
CA VAL A 46 -13.58 -4.85 1.52
C VAL A 46 -14.07 -3.88 0.46
N ILE A 47 -13.62 -2.64 0.54
CA ILE A 47 -13.67 -1.63 -0.52
C ILE A 47 -12.25 -1.32 -0.93
N THR A 48 -11.95 -1.29 -2.23
CA THR A 48 -10.61 -0.89 -2.68
C THR A 48 -10.58 0.57 -3.11
N VAL A 49 -9.44 1.22 -2.87
CA VAL A 49 -9.15 2.59 -3.32
C VAL A 49 -7.80 2.59 -4.00
N SER A 50 -7.75 3.06 -5.25
CA SER A 50 -6.53 3.21 -6.04
C SER A 50 -6.43 4.63 -6.56
N LEU A 51 -5.26 5.26 -6.37
CA LEU A 51 -4.97 6.60 -6.85
C LEU A 51 -3.95 6.53 -7.98
N ASP A 52 -4.25 7.16 -9.11
CA ASP A 52 -3.26 7.47 -10.13
C ASP A 52 -2.53 8.76 -9.76
N LEU A 53 -1.28 8.61 -9.35
CA LEU A 53 -0.33 9.67 -9.02
C LEU A 53 0.70 9.85 -10.14
N GLY A 54 0.48 9.26 -11.32
CA GLY A 54 1.41 9.28 -12.46
C GLY A 54 2.10 7.94 -12.74
N GLN A 55 1.96 6.95 -11.86
CA GLN A 55 2.48 5.59 -12.03
C GLN A 55 1.60 4.70 -12.90
N GLY A 56 0.36 5.13 -13.17
CA GLY A 56 -0.63 4.32 -13.87
C GLY A 56 -1.23 3.22 -12.99
N ILE A 57 -2.54 2.99 -13.14
CA ILE A 57 -3.31 2.08 -12.27
C ILE A 57 -4.03 0.97 -13.06
N SER A 58 -3.53 0.64 -14.25
CA SER A 58 -4.15 -0.37 -15.13
C SER A 58 -4.22 -1.76 -14.46
N GLN A 59 -3.18 -2.14 -13.73
CA GLN A 59 -3.16 -3.39 -12.95
C GLN A 59 -4.19 -3.37 -11.82
N ALA A 60 -4.29 -2.27 -11.06
CA ALA A 60 -5.29 -2.12 -10.01
C ALA A 60 -6.71 -2.21 -10.58
N LYS A 61 -7.00 -1.48 -11.67
CA LYS A 61 -8.30 -1.52 -12.36
C LYS A 61 -8.68 -2.93 -12.81
N ARG A 62 -7.71 -3.70 -13.31
CA ARG A 62 -7.92 -5.09 -13.74
C ARG A 62 -8.23 -6.04 -12.58
N ASN A 63 -7.49 -5.91 -11.48
CA ASN A 63 -7.49 -6.91 -10.41
C ASN A 63 -8.47 -6.60 -9.27
N ALA A 64 -8.87 -5.34 -9.07
CA ALA A 64 -9.77 -4.94 -7.99
C ALA A 64 -11.13 -5.68 -7.99
N PRO A 65 -11.78 -5.95 -9.14
CA PRO A 65 -13.03 -6.73 -9.17
C PRO A 65 -12.87 -8.19 -8.69
N LEU A 66 -11.65 -8.72 -8.62
CA LEU A 66 -11.39 -10.07 -8.12
C LEU A 66 -11.46 -10.13 -6.58
N VAL A 67 -11.34 -8.99 -5.90
CA VAL A 67 -11.21 -8.93 -4.43
C VAL A 67 -12.31 -8.11 -3.76
N SER A 68 -13.00 -7.24 -4.50
CA SER A 68 -14.06 -6.40 -3.95
C SER A 68 -15.15 -6.09 -4.97
N LYS A 69 -16.39 -6.00 -4.47
CA LYS A 69 -17.56 -5.55 -5.22
C LYS A 69 -17.58 -4.02 -5.42
N LYS A 70 -16.81 -3.26 -4.65
CA LYS A 70 -16.80 -1.79 -4.69
C LYS A 70 -15.37 -1.25 -4.71
N ASN A 71 -15.05 -0.55 -5.80
CA ASN A 71 -13.69 -0.12 -6.11
C ASN A 71 -13.72 1.34 -6.53
N PHE A 72 -12.92 2.18 -5.87
CA PHE A 72 -12.73 3.57 -6.24
C PHE A 72 -11.40 3.76 -6.97
N PHE A 73 -11.44 4.46 -8.10
CA PHE A 73 -10.27 4.84 -8.87
C PHE A 73 -10.26 6.35 -9.00
N PHE A 74 -9.21 6.99 -8.48
CA PHE A 74 -9.06 8.45 -8.51
C PHE A 74 -7.89 8.84 -9.39
N ASP A 75 -8.08 9.85 -10.21
CA ASP A 75 -6.97 10.60 -10.79
C ASP A 75 -6.58 11.68 -9.79
N ALA A 76 -5.37 11.56 -9.21
CA ALA A 76 -4.89 12.44 -8.16
C ALA A 76 -3.61 13.18 -8.57
N LYS A 77 -3.30 13.23 -9.87
CA LYS A 77 -2.13 13.90 -10.42
C LYS A 77 -2.14 15.41 -10.14
N GLU A 78 -3.28 16.06 -10.32
CA GLU A 78 -3.41 17.51 -10.07
C GLU A 78 -3.22 17.84 -8.58
N GLN A 79 -3.80 17.05 -7.68
CA GLN A 79 -3.66 17.27 -6.23
C GLN A 79 -2.22 17.04 -5.77
N LEU A 80 -1.56 16.00 -6.29
CA LEU A 80 -0.14 15.78 -5.99
C LEU A 80 0.74 16.89 -6.61
N LEU A 81 0.35 17.47 -7.76
CA LEU A 81 1.04 18.64 -8.33
C LEU A 81 0.96 19.87 -7.41
N GLU A 82 -0.18 20.11 -6.77
CA GLU A 82 -0.30 21.17 -5.77
C GLU A 82 0.61 20.94 -4.56
N TYR A 83 0.83 19.68 -4.17
CA TYR A 83 1.76 19.33 -3.09
C TYR A 83 3.21 19.52 -3.53
N ALA A 84 3.53 19.11 -4.76
CA ALA A 84 4.85 19.29 -5.37
C ALA A 84 5.21 20.78 -5.53
N LYS A 85 4.27 21.63 -5.98
CA LYS A 85 4.46 23.09 -6.05
C LYS A 85 4.88 23.65 -4.69
N LYS A 86 4.16 23.30 -3.62
CA LYS A 86 4.51 23.72 -2.25
C LYS A 86 5.90 23.21 -1.82
N ALA A 87 6.24 21.98 -2.19
CA ALA A 87 7.57 21.43 -1.94
C ALA A 87 8.68 22.22 -2.66
N VAL A 88 8.45 22.66 -3.89
CA VAL A 88 9.36 23.54 -4.65
C VAL A 88 9.52 24.88 -3.94
N TRP A 89 8.42 25.55 -3.58
CA TRP A 89 8.48 26.82 -2.86
C TRP A 89 9.25 26.73 -1.53
N ALA A 90 9.18 25.57 -0.86
CA ALA A 90 9.87 25.31 0.39
C ALA A 90 11.31 24.81 0.22
N ASN A 91 11.80 24.61 -1.01
CA ASN A 91 13.05 23.91 -1.30
C ASN A 91 13.16 22.56 -0.55
N SER A 92 12.07 21.79 -0.54
CA SER A 92 11.93 20.58 0.26
C SER A 92 12.83 19.47 -0.27
N MET A 93 13.99 19.30 0.38
CA MET A 93 14.97 18.27 0.07
C MET A 93 15.42 17.58 1.34
N PHE A 94 15.37 16.24 1.35
CA PHE A 94 15.89 15.44 2.46
C PHE A 94 17.15 14.72 2.02
N LYS A 95 18.32 15.22 2.44
CA LYS A 95 19.63 14.66 2.05
C LYS A 95 19.78 14.46 0.53
N GLY A 96 19.30 15.42 -0.26
CA GLY A 96 19.32 15.32 -1.73
C GLY A 96 18.13 14.56 -2.36
N HIS A 97 17.21 14.02 -1.57
CA HIS A 97 15.98 13.38 -2.05
C HIS A 97 14.78 14.36 -2.08
N PRO A 98 13.99 14.45 -3.18
CA PRO A 98 12.90 15.42 -3.34
C PRO A 98 11.59 15.03 -2.62
N ASN A 99 11.70 14.22 -1.55
CA ASN A 99 10.60 13.80 -0.68
C ASN A 99 9.34 13.21 -1.37
N GLY A 100 9.48 12.44 -2.45
CA GLY A 100 8.33 11.92 -3.21
C GLY A 100 7.33 11.09 -2.40
N GLU A 101 7.80 10.25 -1.49
CA GLU A 101 6.93 9.50 -0.59
C GLU A 101 6.26 10.41 0.44
N GLY A 102 7.01 11.34 1.02
CA GLY A 102 6.46 12.27 2.02
C GLY A 102 5.32 13.14 1.48
N LEU A 103 5.29 13.42 0.18
CA LEU A 103 4.19 14.14 -0.47
C LEU A 103 3.00 13.22 -0.80
N SER A 104 3.27 12.03 -1.32
CA SER A 104 2.20 11.13 -1.80
C SER A 104 1.42 10.41 -0.68
N ARG A 105 2.06 10.01 0.42
CA ARG A 105 1.40 9.20 1.47
C ARG A 105 0.28 9.95 2.19
N PRO A 106 0.45 11.23 2.60
CA PRO A 106 -0.64 12.00 3.16
C PRO A 106 -1.83 12.16 2.20
N LEU A 107 -1.57 12.28 0.89
CA LEU A 107 -2.61 12.34 -0.12
C LEU A 107 -3.37 11.01 -0.23
N ILE A 108 -2.66 9.88 -0.26
CA ILE A 108 -3.29 8.56 -0.27
C ILE A 108 -4.15 8.37 0.99
N ALA A 109 -3.62 8.69 2.17
CA ALA A 109 -4.35 8.62 3.43
C ALA A 109 -5.65 9.46 3.40
N LEU A 110 -5.60 10.66 2.84
CA LEU A 110 -6.79 11.52 2.68
C LEU A 110 -7.91 10.83 1.89
N TYR A 111 -7.59 10.25 0.74
CA TYR A 111 -8.60 9.56 -0.09
C TYR A 111 -9.12 8.27 0.57
N LEU A 112 -8.27 7.54 1.32
CA LEU A 112 -8.71 6.37 2.07
C LEU A 112 -9.70 6.75 3.16
N VAL A 113 -9.40 7.81 3.92
CA VAL A 113 -10.28 8.32 4.98
C VAL A 113 -11.60 8.80 4.41
N GLN A 114 -11.58 9.61 3.34
CA GLN A 114 -12.81 10.08 2.69
C GLN A 114 -13.68 8.93 2.17
N ALA A 115 -13.06 7.89 1.60
CA ALA A 115 -13.78 6.69 1.18
C ALA A 115 -14.34 5.92 2.39
N ALA A 116 -13.60 5.83 3.49
CA ALA A 116 -14.04 5.16 4.70
C ALA A 116 -15.25 5.85 5.34
N GLU A 117 -15.20 7.18 5.46
CA GLU A 117 -16.30 8.00 5.97
C GLU A 117 -17.55 7.87 5.09
N LYS A 118 -17.38 8.01 3.76
CA LYS A 118 -18.47 7.88 2.80
C LYS A 118 -19.19 6.52 2.87
N GLU A 119 -18.43 5.46 3.13
CA GLU A 119 -18.93 4.09 3.09
C GLU A 119 -19.26 3.51 4.46
N GLY A 120 -19.06 4.29 5.53
CA GLY A 120 -19.22 3.84 6.91
C GLY A 120 -18.29 2.69 7.26
N ALA A 121 -17.05 2.69 6.74
CA ALA A 121 -16.04 1.70 7.08
C ALA A 121 -15.41 2.03 8.45
N GLN A 122 -15.09 0.99 9.23
CA GLN A 122 -14.45 1.15 10.54
C GLN A 122 -12.92 1.14 10.47
N ALA A 123 -12.37 0.72 9.33
CA ALA A 123 -10.93 0.57 9.18
C ALA A 123 -10.41 1.06 7.82
N VAL A 124 -9.16 1.49 7.82
CA VAL A 124 -8.34 1.72 6.63
C VAL A 124 -7.13 0.80 6.65
N VAL A 125 -6.75 0.29 5.48
CA VAL A 125 -5.72 -0.73 5.34
C VAL A 125 -4.65 -0.26 4.36
N HIS A 126 -3.38 -0.34 4.75
CA HIS A 126 -2.25 -0.04 3.87
C HIS A 126 -1.16 -1.11 3.95
N GLY A 127 -0.37 -1.25 2.88
CA GLY A 127 0.63 -2.32 2.73
C GLY A 127 2.03 -1.95 3.26
N SER A 128 2.16 -0.96 4.13
CA SER A 128 3.48 -0.51 4.61
C SER A 128 4.12 -1.58 5.51
N SER A 129 5.43 -1.78 5.37
CA SER A 129 6.18 -2.67 6.26
C SER A 129 6.46 -2.02 7.61
N GLY A 130 6.77 -2.84 8.62
CA GLY A 130 7.13 -2.39 9.97
C GLY A 130 8.53 -1.76 10.09
N VAL A 131 9.32 -1.70 9.02
CA VAL A 131 10.71 -1.19 9.03
C VAL A 131 10.90 0.11 8.23
N GLY A 132 9.90 0.52 7.43
CA GLY A 132 10.00 1.70 6.56
C GLY A 132 9.31 2.94 7.12
N ASN A 133 9.68 4.11 6.60
CA ASN A 133 9.06 5.40 6.97
C ASN A 133 7.59 5.52 6.55
N ASP A 134 7.16 4.76 5.55
CA ASP A 134 5.81 4.86 5.00
C ASP A 134 4.72 4.47 6.01
N GLN A 135 5.00 3.57 6.95
CA GLN A 135 4.05 3.25 8.00
C GLN A 135 3.72 4.49 8.85
N PHE A 136 4.75 5.28 9.21
CA PHE A 136 4.54 6.48 10.03
C PHE A 136 3.85 7.57 9.24
N ARG A 137 4.19 7.73 7.96
CA ARG A 137 3.54 8.72 7.08
C ARG A 137 2.05 8.42 6.91
N MET A 138 1.71 7.15 6.71
CA MET A 138 0.32 6.70 6.59
C MET A 138 -0.41 6.79 7.94
N ASP A 139 0.11 6.16 8.99
CA ASP A 139 -0.52 6.11 10.31
C ASP A 139 -0.77 7.51 10.87
N ASN A 140 0.22 8.41 10.79
CA ASN A 140 0.07 9.77 11.30
C ASN A 140 -0.96 10.56 10.51
N ALA A 141 -0.94 10.47 9.18
CA ALA A 141 -1.92 11.16 8.34
C ALA A 141 -3.35 10.66 8.65
N ILE A 142 -3.53 9.34 8.75
CA ILE A 142 -4.83 8.74 9.08
C ILE A 142 -5.28 9.16 10.47
N ARG A 143 -4.42 9.08 11.48
CA ARG A 143 -4.76 9.47 12.88
C ARG A 143 -5.12 10.94 13.01
N VAL A 144 -4.49 11.82 12.23
CA VAL A 144 -4.82 13.26 12.20
C VAL A 144 -6.17 13.50 11.52
N LEU A 145 -6.48 12.77 10.44
CA LEU A 145 -7.68 12.98 9.66
C LEU A 145 -8.92 12.31 10.27
N ALA A 146 -8.76 11.11 10.83
CA ALA A 146 -9.85 10.28 11.34
C ALA A 146 -9.35 9.36 12.48
N PRO A 147 -9.12 9.89 13.69
CA PRO A 147 -8.59 9.13 14.83
C PRO A 147 -9.49 7.97 15.29
N GLN A 148 -10.76 7.95 14.88
CA GLN A 148 -11.73 6.89 15.17
C GLN A 148 -11.57 5.64 14.29
N LEU A 149 -10.86 5.72 13.17
CA LEU A 149 -10.67 4.59 12.27
C LEU A 149 -9.59 3.65 12.80
N HIS A 150 -9.85 2.35 12.74
CA HIS A 150 -8.80 1.35 12.91
C HIS A 150 -7.83 1.40 11.73
N ILE A 151 -6.54 1.22 12.00
CA ILE A 151 -5.49 1.16 10.99
C ILE A 151 -4.96 -0.27 10.95
N ILE A 152 -5.02 -0.90 9.79
CA ILE A 152 -4.52 -2.27 9.59
C ILE A 152 -3.37 -2.22 8.58
N ALA A 153 -2.20 -2.69 8.97
CA ALA A 153 -1.02 -2.81 8.13
C ALA A 153 -0.54 -4.27 8.08
N PRO A 154 -1.13 -5.15 7.25
CA PRO A 154 -0.90 -6.59 7.29
C PRO A 154 0.56 -7.06 7.26
N VAL A 155 1.42 -6.35 6.53
CA VAL A 155 2.85 -6.67 6.46
C VAL A 155 3.52 -6.51 7.84
N ARG A 156 3.11 -5.48 8.59
CA ARG A 156 3.57 -5.21 9.95
C ARG A 156 2.81 -6.06 10.98
N ASP A 157 1.48 -5.97 10.97
CA ASP A 157 0.62 -6.45 12.06
C ASP A 157 0.43 -7.96 12.01
N TRP A 158 0.38 -8.56 10.81
CA TRP A 158 0.19 -9.99 10.63
C TRP A 158 1.46 -10.75 10.27
N ASN A 159 2.59 -10.02 10.23
CA ASN A 159 3.85 -10.50 9.69
C ASN A 159 3.65 -11.18 8.32
N LEU A 160 2.85 -10.54 7.44
CA LEU A 160 2.50 -11.09 6.13
C LEU A 160 3.67 -10.91 5.16
N SER A 161 4.39 -11.99 4.88
CA SER A 161 5.47 -11.97 3.89
C SER A 161 4.94 -12.01 2.45
N ARG A 162 5.80 -11.66 1.50
CA ARG A 162 5.50 -11.80 0.07
C ARG A 162 5.31 -13.27 -0.29
N GLU A 163 6.14 -14.15 0.27
CA GLU A 163 6.08 -15.60 0.08
C GLU A 163 4.74 -16.19 0.59
N ASP A 164 4.24 -15.71 1.73
CA ASP A 164 2.91 -16.03 2.22
C ASP A 164 1.83 -15.60 1.21
N SER A 165 1.92 -14.36 0.73
CA SER A 165 0.97 -13.77 -0.23
C SER A 165 0.94 -14.54 -1.55
N VAL A 166 2.10 -14.88 -2.11
CA VAL A 166 2.22 -15.70 -3.33
C VAL A 166 1.61 -17.08 -3.11
N SER A 167 2.02 -17.78 -2.03
CA SER A 167 1.54 -19.13 -1.72
C SER A 167 0.03 -19.17 -1.52
N TYR A 168 -0.50 -18.15 -0.84
CA TYR A 168 -1.93 -17.97 -0.60
C TYR A 168 -2.72 -17.80 -1.90
N LEU A 169 -2.29 -16.89 -2.78
CA LEU A 169 -2.97 -16.63 -4.05
C LEU A 169 -2.88 -17.82 -5.01
N GLN A 170 -1.75 -18.54 -5.04
CA GLN A 170 -1.58 -19.77 -5.82
C GLN A 170 -2.54 -20.87 -5.36
N LYS A 171 -2.64 -21.11 -4.05
CA LYS A 171 -3.60 -22.08 -3.47
C LYS A 171 -5.05 -21.74 -3.84
N ARG A 172 -5.40 -20.46 -3.86
CA ARG A 172 -6.72 -19.95 -4.28
C ARG A 172 -6.92 -19.84 -5.80
N LYS A 173 -5.90 -20.16 -6.61
CA LYS A 173 -5.93 -20.07 -8.08
C LYS A 173 -6.37 -18.69 -8.59
N VAL A 174 -5.95 -17.63 -7.88
CA VAL A 174 -6.30 -16.24 -8.25
C VAL A 174 -5.56 -15.84 -9.52
N LYS A 175 -6.29 -15.40 -10.54
CA LYS A 175 -5.76 -15.08 -11.87
C LYS A 175 -5.14 -13.68 -11.92
N ILE A 176 -4.01 -13.50 -11.25
CA ILE A 176 -3.17 -12.28 -11.38
C ILE A 176 -1.76 -12.63 -11.83
N LYS A 177 -1.06 -11.65 -12.43
CA LYS A 177 0.36 -11.79 -12.75
C LYS A 177 1.16 -11.75 -11.45
N ILE A 178 1.83 -12.86 -11.11
CA ILE A 178 2.79 -12.92 -10.02
C ILE A 178 4.16 -12.64 -10.61
N GLU A 179 4.67 -11.43 -10.38
CA GLU A 179 6.04 -11.11 -10.77
C GLU A 179 7.03 -11.78 -9.83
N GLY A 180 8.10 -12.34 -10.41
CA GLY A 180 9.22 -12.92 -9.66
C GLY A 180 9.85 -11.89 -8.72
N LYS A 181 10.66 -12.39 -7.77
CA LYS A 181 11.39 -11.53 -6.83
C LYS A 181 12.36 -10.64 -7.62
N LYS A 182 12.15 -9.32 -7.56
CA LYS A 182 13.10 -8.35 -8.10
C LYS A 182 14.18 -8.08 -7.04
N PRO A 183 15.42 -7.78 -7.45
CA PRO A 183 16.49 -7.43 -6.51
C PRO A 183 16.27 -6.07 -5.84
N PHE A 184 15.34 -5.27 -6.35
CA PHE A 184 14.99 -3.95 -5.82
C PHE A 184 13.47 -3.74 -5.76
N SER A 185 13.07 -2.82 -4.89
CA SER A 185 11.72 -2.26 -4.80
C SER A 185 11.72 -0.87 -5.44
N VAL A 186 10.71 -0.61 -6.27
CA VAL A 186 10.48 0.70 -6.87
C VAL A 186 9.20 1.28 -6.29
N ASP A 187 9.26 2.55 -5.94
CA ASP A 187 8.07 3.38 -5.77
C ASP A 187 8.16 4.55 -6.73
N GLU A 188 7.07 4.83 -7.44
CA GLU A 188 7.03 5.90 -8.42
C GLU A 188 5.69 6.62 -8.42
N ASN A 189 5.76 7.89 -8.76
CA ASN A 189 4.65 8.79 -9.09
C ASN A 189 5.22 9.84 -10.06
N PHE A 190 4.44 10.82 -10.54
CA PHE A 190 4.97 11.78 -11.52
C PHE A 190 6.12 12.65 -10.97
N TRP A 191 6.26 12.78 -9.66
CA TRP A 191 7.23 13.67 -9.02
C TRP A 191 8.59 13.00 -8.81
N CYS A 192 8.61 11.72 -8.45
CA CYS A 192 9.83 11.00 -8.13
C CYS A 192 9.69 9.50 -8.37
N ARG A 193 10.81 8.87 -8.74
CA ARG A 193 11.00 7.43 -8.78
C ARG A 193 12.09 7.05 -7.77
N THR A 194 11.71 6.38 -6.70
CA THR A 194 12.62 5.90 -5.66
C THR A 194 12.91 4.42 -5.87
N ILE A 195 14.19 4.07 -5.90
CA ILE A 195 14.67 2.69 -5.97
C ILE A 195 15.26 2.33 -4.61
N ARG A 196 14.78 1.24 -4.02
CA ARG A 196 15.32 0.64 -2.80
C ARG A 196 15.93 -0.71 -3.15
N TYR A 197 17.24 -0.80 -3.05
CA TYR A 197 17.96 -2.06 -3.16
C TYR A 197 17.91 -2.81 -1.82
N GLY A 198 18.15 -4.13 -1.84
CA GLY A 198 18.41 -4.89 -0.61
C GLY A 198 19.64 -4.36 0.14
N ALA A 199 20.10 -5.07 1.18
CA ALA A 199 21.34 -4.70 1.84
C ALA A 199 22.49 -4.69 0.81
N LEU A 200 22.93 -3.50 0.42
CA LEU A 200 24.19 -3.30 -0.27
C LEU A 200 25.26 -3.75 0.72
N SER A 201 26.01 -4.81 0.41
CA SER A 201 27.33 -4.93 1.01
C SER A 201 28.15 -3.73 0.54
N GLU A 202 29.11 -3.29 1.34
CA GLU A 202 30.03 -2.19 0.97
C GLU A 202 30.79 -2.47 -0.35
N ASP A 203 30.71 -3.72 -0.85
CA ASP A 203 31.34 -4.21 -2.07
C ASP A 203 30.44 -4.16 -3.34
N ASP A 204 29.13 -3.93 -3.21
CA ASP A 204 28.19 -3.86 -4.35
C ASP A 204 28.13 -2.44 -4.93
N PHE A 205 29.19 -2.04 -5.64
CA PHE A 205 29.28 -0.75 -6.32
C PHE A 205 28.44 -0.72 -7.62
N GLY A 206 27.12 -0.67 -7.50
CA GLY A 206 26.26 -0.28 -8.61
C GLY A 206 24.80 -0.70 -8.47
N VAL A 207 23.87 0.26 -8.54
CA VAL A 207 22.45 -0.04 -8.79
C VAL A 207 22.35 -0.65 -10.20
N PRO A 208 21.70 -1.81 -10.40
CA PRO A 208 21.60 -2.46 -11.71
C PRO A 208 20.97 -1.54 -12.76
N GLN A 209 21.42 -1.63 -14.01
CA GLN A 209 20.95 -0.75 -15.09
C GLN A 209 19.43 -0.83 -15.29
N GLU A 210 18.84 -2.02 -15.09
CA GLU A 210 17.41 -2.27 -15.18
C GLU A 210 16.57 -1.60 -14.08
N ALA A 211 17.19 -1.09 -13.02
CA ALA A 211 16.49 -0.36 -11.98
C ALA A 211 16.15 1.08 -12.44
N TYR A 212 17.04 1.66 -13.26
CA TYR A 212 16.85 2.97 -13.88
C TYR A 212 15.81 2.88 -15.00
N ALA A 213 14.88 3.83 -15.03
CA ALA A 213 13.83 3.90 -16.03
C ALA A 213 13.57 5.31 -16.56
N TRP A 214 13.78 6.33 -15.72
CA TRP A 214 13.64 7.73 -16.14
C TRP A 214 14.98 8.31 -16.55
N THR A 215 16.00 8.06 -15.73
CA THR A 215 17.39 8.50 -15.85
C THR A 215 18.27 7.54 -15.08
#